data_AF-A0A838CWE4-F1
#
_entry.id   AF-A0A838CWE4-F1
#
_cell.length_a   1.000
_cell.length_b   1.000
_cell.length_c   1.000
_cell.angle_alpha   90.00
_cell.angle_beta   90.00
_cell.angle_gamma   90.00
#
_symmetry.space_group_name_H-M   'P 1'
#
loop_
_entity.id
_entity.type
_entity.pdbx_description
1 polymer ?
#
loop_
_entity_poly.entity_id
_entity_poly.type
_entity_poly.pdbx_seq_one_letter_code
_entity_poly.pdbx_strand_id
1 'polypeptide(L)'
;MKIEIEVQAFGEVEVQGTAGAHKGVELMEVHNLSKDTTLGEVETLLSRLFQEVENGYDNPEQKVGKITMRCKKENGEIVYLG
;
A
#
# COMPACT_ATOMS: atom_id res chain seq x y z
N MET A 1 17.28 0.05 -2.57
CA MET A 1 16.14 0.83 -3.08
C MET A 1 15.10 0.89 -1.99
N LYS A 2 14.79 2.07 -1.45
CA LYS A 2 13.69 2.20 -0.49
C LYS A 2 12.38 2.41 -1.23
N ILE A 3 11.37 1.61 -0.90
CA ILE A 3 10.01 1.80 -1.39
C ILE A 3 9.04 1.91 -0.22
N GLU A 4 7.95 2.61 -0.46
CA GLU A 4 6.81 2.72 0.44
C GLU A 4 5.62 2.06 -0.28
N ILE A 5 5.00 1.08 0.37
CA ILE A 5 3.79 0.42 -0.11
C ILE A 5 2.65 0.85 0.81
N GLU A 6 1.58 1.35 0.21
CA GLU A 6 0.38 1.80 0.88
C GLU A 6 -0.81 1.04 0.30
N VAL A 7 -1.66 0.49 1.16
CA VAL A 7 -2.94 -0.11 0.80
C VAL A 7 -4.03 0.60 1.57
N GLN A 8 -5.03 1.08 0.85
CA GLN A 8 -6.23 1.67 1.42
C GLN A 8 -7.47 0.88 1.00
N ALA A 9 -8.39 0.71 1.94
CA ALA A 9 -9.71 0.15 1.68
C ALA A 9 -10.78 0.99 2.35
N PHE A 10 -11.88 1.22 1.65
CA PHE A 10 -12.97 2.05 2.15
C PHE A 10 -14.32 1.63 1.59
N GLY A 11 -15.37 1.86 2.37
CA GLY A 11 -16.75 1.55 2.00
C GLY A 11 -17.73 1.86 3.12
N GLU A 12 -19.02 1.76 2.81
CA GLU A 12 -20.09 1.90 3.80
C GLU A 12 -20.09 0.72 4.78
N VAL A 13 -20.48 0.98 6.02
CA VAL A 13 -20.64 -0.04 7.08
C VAL A 13 -21.91 0.23 7.88
N GLU A 14 -22.56 -0.85 8.32
CA GLU A 14 -23.70 -0.73 9.23
C GLU A 14 -23.22 -0.51 10.67
N VAL A 15 -23.58 0.63 11.25
CA VAL A 15 -23.35 0.95 12.67
C VAL A 15 -24.68 1.31 13.31
N GLN A 16 -25.05 0.60 14.38
CA GLN A 16 -26.34 0.79 15.03
C GLN A 16 -26.54 2.25 15.45
N GLY A 17 -27.62 2.86 14.97
CA GLY A 17 -27.98 4.25 15.27
C GLY A 17 -27.22 5.31 14.45
N THR A 18 -26.40 4.91 13.49
CA THR A 18 -25.67 5.85 12.61
C THR A 18 -25.98 5.55 11.15
N ALA A 19 -26.69 6.46 10.48
CA ALA A 19 -26.95 6.36 9.04
C ALA A 19 -25.73 6.86 8.24
N GLY A 20 -25.35 6.16 7.18
CA GLY A 20 -24.26 6.54 6.28
C GLY A 20 -22.85 6.42 6.88
N ALA A 21 -22.65 5.51 7.83
CA ALA A 21 -21.34 5.29 8.42
C ALA A 21 -20.38 4.68 7.38
N HIS A 22 -19.15 5.17 7.32
CA HIS A 22 -18.11 4.66 6.43
C HIS A 22 -16.91 4.20 7.26
N LYS A 23 -16.26 3.13 6.81
CA LYS A 23 -14.99 2.66 7.36
C LYS A 23 -13.91 2.86 6.31
N GLY A 24 -12.78 3.38 6.76
CA GLY A 24 -11.54 3.42 6.00
C GLY A 24 -10.46 2.68 6.78
N VAL A 25 -9.63 1.92 6.07
CA VAL A 25 -8.44 1.26 6.60
C VAL A 25 -7.27 1.63 5.70
N GLU A 26 -6.14 1.98 6.32
CA GLU A 26 -4.89 2.26 5.63
C GLU A 26 -3.77 1.44 6.30
N LEU A 27 -3.01 0.71 5.50
CA LEU A 27 -1.78 0.05 5.91
C LEU A 27 -0.63 0.58 5.06
N MET A 28 0.45 0.95 5.73
CA MET A 28 1.67 1.43 5.09
C MET A 28 2.86 0.61 5.59
N GLU A 29 3.67 0.13 4.64
CA GLU A 29 4.94 -0.52 4.93
C GLU A 29 6.08 0.09 4.14
N VAL A 30 7.27 0.04 4.72
CA VAL A 30 8.49 0.58 4.14
C VAL A 30 9.50 -0.53 4.00
N HIS A 31 10.02 -0.73 2.78
CA HIS A 31 10.97 -1.79 2.48
C HIS A 31 12.28 -1.24 1.94
N ASN A 32 13.39 -1.82 2.40
CA ASN A 32 14.70 -1.65 1.78
C ASN A 32 14.97 -2.88 0.90
N LEU A 33 14.89 -2.70 -0.41
CA LEU A 33 14.99 -3.77 -1.41
C LEU A 33 16.31 -3.70 -2.19
N SER A 34 16.72 -4.84 -2.76
CA SER A 34 17.81 -4.87 -3.75
C SER A 34 17.40 -4.10 -5.01
N LYS A 35 18.39 -3.68 -5.81
CA LYS A 35 18.12 -3.17 -7.17
C LYS A 35 17.71 -4.29 -8.13
N ASP A 36 18.03 -5.53 -7.79
CA ASP A 36 17.67 -6.71 -8.58
C ASP A 36 16.24 -7.19 -8.31
N THR A 37 15.55 -6.59 -7.33
CA THR A 37 14.18 -6.93 -7.01
C THR A 37 13.28 -6.64 -8.21
N THR A 38 12.55 -7.67 -8.63
CA THR A 38 11.66 -7.64 -9.78
C THR A 38 10.31 -7.00 -9.44
N LEU A 39 9.57 -6.58 -10.46
CA LEU A 39 8.21 -6.08 -10.27
C LEU A 39 7.29 -7.13 -9.61
N GLY A 40 7.40 -8.40 -9.99
CA GLY A 40 6.58 -9.48 -9.42
C GLY A 40 6.85 -9.72 -7.93
N GLU A 41 8.08 -9.54 -7.46
CA GLU A 41 8.39 -9.58 -6.03
C GLU A 41 7.76 -8.41 -5.28
N VAL A 42 7.74 -7.21 -5.87
CA VAL A 42 7.04 -6.06 -5.28
C VAL A 42 5.52 -6.27 -5.26
N GLU A 43 4.95 -6.85 -6.32
CA GLU A 43 3.53 -7.23 -6.37
C GLU A 43 3.18 -8.25 -5.29
N THR A 44 4.11 -9.17 -4.95
CA THR A 44 3.94 -10.12 -3.85
C THR A 44 3.85 -9.40 -2.49
N LEU A 45 4.69 -8.38 -2.26
CA LEU A 45 4.61 -7.56 -1.06
C LEU A 45 3.28 -6.79 -0.99
N LEU A 46 2.87 -6.16 -2.09
CA LEU A 46 1.59 -5.45 -2.17
C LEU A 46 0.40 -6.39 -1.93
N SER A 47 0.43 -7.58 -2.53
CA SER A 47 -0.62 -8.60 -2.37
C SER A 47 -0.75 -9.06 -0.92
N ARG A 48 0.36 -9.19 -0.21
CA ARG A 48 0.35 -9.49 1.23
C ARG A 48 -0.35 -8.37 2.02
N LEU A 49 -0.06 -7.10 1.73
CA LEU A 49 -0.74 -5.98 2.42
C LEU A 49 -2.25 -5.95 2.13
N PHE A 50 -2.67 -6.26 0.90
CA PHE A 50 -4.09 -6.41 0.58
C PHE A 50 -4.75 -7.51 1.43
N GLN A 51 -4.10 -8.67 1.56
CA GLN A 51 -4.61 -9.75 2.40
C GLN A 51 -4.75 -9.34 3.87
N GLU A 52 -3.79 -8.58 4.42
CA GLU A 52 -3.89 -8.06 5.79
C GLU A 52 -5.09 -7.12 5.97
N VAL A 53 -5.37 -6.25 4.98
CA VAL A 53 -6.56 -5.41 4.99
C VAL A 53 -7.85 -6.25 4.90
N GLU A 54 -7.88 -7.23 4.00
CA GLU A 54 -9.04 -8.11 3.79
C GLU A 54 -9.35 -8.96 5.02
N ASN A 55 -8.35 -9.37 5.80
CA ASN A 55 -8.54 -10.09 7.06
C ASN A 55 -9.24 -9.23 8.15
N GLY A 56 -9.14 -7.90 8.06
CA GLY A 56 -9.71 -6.96 9.04
C GLY A 56 -10.89 -6.12 8.52
N TYR A 57 -11.25 -6.28 7.25
CA TYR A 57 -12.34 -5.55 6.61
C TYR A 57 -13.00 -6.39 5.52
N ASP A 58 -14.15 -6.97 5.87
CA ASP A 58 -14.98 -7.71 4.94
C ASP A 58 -15.59 -6.79 3.86
N ASN A 59 -15.36 -7.13 2.59
CA ASN A 59 -15.96 -6.52 1.40
C ASN A 59 -15.98 -4.98 1.35
N PRO A 60 -14.82 -4.30 1.47
CA PRO A 60 -14.74 -2.87 1.18
C PRO A 60 -15.14 -2.59 -0.27
N GLU A 61 -15.86 -1.49 -0.50
CA GLU A 61 -16.28 -1.05 -1.84
C GLU A 61 -15.09 -0.72 -2.74
N GLN A 62 -14.06 -0.10 -2.16
CA GLN A 62 -12.85 0.28 -2.87
C GLN A 62 -11.62 -0.26 -2.16
N LYS A 63 -10.67 -0.74 -2.96
CA LYS A 63 -9.37 -1.25 -2.55
C LYS A 63 -8.32 -0.70 -3.49
N VAL A 64 -7.36 0.06 -2.97
CA VAL A 64 -6.33 0.71 -3.76
C VAL A 64 -4.96 0.43 -3.16
N GLY A 65 -3.98 0.23 -4.04
CA GLY A 65 -2.60 -0.03 -3.69
C GLY A 65 -1.71 1.00 -4.38
N LYS A 66 -0.72 1.52 -3.65
CA LYS A 66 0.22 2.51 -4.15
C LYS A 66 1.63 2.11 -3.74
N ILE A 67 2.53 2.11 -4.72
CA ILE A 67 3.96 1.88 -4.50
C ILE A 67 4.68 3.18 -4.85
N THR A 68 5.41 3.73 -3.88
CA THR A 68 6.19 4.94 -4.06
C THR A 68 7.67 4.63 -3.94
N MET A 69 8.44 4.99 -4.96
CA MET A 69 9.89 5.01 -4.94
C MET A 69 10.36 6.45 -5.14
N ARG A 70 11.25 6.92 -4.28
CA ARG A 70 11.86 8.24 -4.40
C ARG A 70 13.30 8.09 -4.88
N CYS A 71 13.70 8.92 -5.83
CA CYS A 71 15.09 8.97 -6.31
C CYS A 71 15.43 10.39 -6.79
N LYS A 72 16.72 10.72 -6.79
CA LYS A 72 17.27 11.93 -7.39
C LYS A 72 18.35 11.56 -8.41
N LYS A 73 18.68 12.52 -9.28
CA LYS A 73 19.84 12.43 -10.17
C LYS A 73 21.02 13.15 -9.52
N GLU A 74 22.16 12.48 -9.42
CA GLU A 74 23.39 13.05 -8.86
C GLU A 74 24.57 12.56 -9.70
N ASN A 75 25.37 13.49 -10.24
CA ASN A 75 26.52 13.19 -11.11
C ASN A 75 26.21 12.25 -12.29
N GLY A 76 24.99 12.30 -12.83
CA GLY A 76 24.55 11.43 -13.93
C GLY A 76 23.94 10.10 -13.49
N GLU A 77 24.05 9.74 -12.22
CA GLU A 77 23.54 8.49 -11.66
C GLU A 77 22.21 8.68 -10.94
N ILE A 78 21.40 7.61 -10.88
CA ILE A 78 20.18 7.56 -10.08
C ILE A 78 20.55 7.15 -8.65
N VAL A 79 20.28 8.06 -7.71
CA VAL A 79 20.43 7.83 -6.27
C VAL A 79 19.04 7.65 -5.67
N TYR A 80 18.80 6.49 -5.07
CA TYR A 80 17.53 6.20 -4.40
C TYR A 80 17.47 6.97 -3.08
N LEU A 81 16.34 7.62 -2.84
CA LEU A 81 16.08 8.43 -1.65
C LEU A 81 15.27 7.62 -0.66
N GLY A 82 15.75 7.55 0.57
CA GLY A 82 15.08 6.77 1.59
C GLY A 82 15.80 6.65 2.90
#